data_AF-B7RUG5-F1
#
_entry.id   AF-B7RUG5-F1
#
_cell.length_a   1.000
_cell.length_b   1.000
_cell.length_c   1.000
_cell.angle_alpha   90.00
_cell.angle_beta   90.00
_cell.angle_gamma   90.00
#
_symmetry.space_group_name_H-M   'P 1'
#
loop_
_entity.id
_entity.type
_entity.pdbx_description
1 polymer ?
#
loop_
_entity_poly.entity_id
_entity_poly.type
_entity_poly.pdbx_seq_one_letter_code
_entity_poly.pdbx_strand_id
1 'polypeptide(L)'
;MCSLALGDFLAPVKVQLERREPQSAARWESMLAARVEFESSRSCLAWYRADILEPLVTGDPELARVNDEQTQAYLDSFVVQSISRGVVDKIVEHLPDGPPNQQQIAQALHVSNRTLQRKLKDEGTSFMDLLQDTRLQLARKYLSHPNRSVVETAYMLGFSEPSTFSRAFKRWTGVAPADFRDSHRLS
;
A
#
# COMPACT_ATOMS: atom_id res chain seq x y z
N MET A 1 -11.01 10.66 25.35
CA MET A 1 -11.37 9.42 24.65
C MET A 1 -10.22 8.41 24.56
N CYS A 2 -8.96 8.77 24.82
CA CYS A 2 -7.87 7.78 25.00
C CYS A 2 -7.86 7.09 26.37
N SER A 3 -8.61 7.57 27.37
CA SER A 3 -8.67 6.94 28.70
C SER A 3 -9.65 5.77 28.81
N LEU A 4 -10.57 5.60 27.85
CA LEU A 4 -11.66 4.63 27.99
C LEU A 4 -11.33 3.23 27.45
N ALA A 5 -10.27 3.09 26.65
CA ALA A 5 -9.91 1.82 26.02
C ALA A 5 -8.64 1.17 26.58
N LEU A 6 -7.79 1.92 27.29
CA LEU A 6 -6.44 1.46 27.66
C LEU A 6 -6.21 1.29 29.16
N GLY A 7 -7.20 1.57 30.00
CA GLY A 7 -6.95 1.73 31.44
C GLY A 7 -5.83 2.75 31.70
N ASP A 8 -5.38 2.89 32.93
CA ASP A 8 -4.42 3.94 33.32
C ASP A 8 -2.97 3.76 32.78
N PHE A 9 -2.70 2.95 31.75
CA PHE A 9 -1.35 2.35 31.60
C PHE A 9 -0.56 2.54 30.29
N LEU A 10 -1.03 3.31 29.30
CA LEU A 10 -0.27 3.50 28.04
C LEU A 10 -0.08 4.97 27.63
N ALA A 11 0.53 5.76 28.53
CA ALA A 11 0.99 7.10 28.19
C ALA A 11 2.21 7.02 27.24
N PRO A 12 2.23 7.79 26.14
CA PRO A 12 3.39 7.83 25.25
C PRO A 12 4.62 8.41 25.97
N VAL A 13 5.79 7.83 25.73
CA VAL A 13 7.08 8.36 26.21
C VAL A 13 7.51 9.61 25.43
N LYS A 14 7.00 9.78 24.21
CA LYS A 14 7.27 10.95 23.38
C LYS A 14 6.09 11.28 22.47
N VAL A 15 5.74 12.55 22.39
CA VAL A 15 4.77 13.09 21.44
C VAL A 15 5.44 14.18 20.61
N GLN A 16 5.43 14.05 19.30
CA GLN A 16 5.87 15.08 18.35
C GLN A 16 4.70 15.41 17.43
N LEU A 17 4.49 16.69 17.14
CA LEU A 17 3.43 17.15 16.26
C LEU A 17 3.99 18.19 15.28
N GLU A 18 3.64 18.08 14.00
CA GLU A 18 4.04 19.07 12.97
C GLU A 18 3.36 20.43 13.13
N ARG A 19 2.27 20.46 13.87
CA ARG A 19 1.50 21.67 14.10
C ARG A 19 2.29 22.69 14.91
N ARG A 20 1.93 23.97 14.71
CA ARG A 20 2.36 25.06 15.58
C ARG A 20 1.89 24.88 17.01
N GLU A 21 2.73 25.36 17.93
CA GLU A 21 2.41 25.38 19.35
C GLU A 21 1.14 26.20 19.62
N PRO A 22 0.10 25.61 20.24
CA PRO A 22 -1.10 26.33 20.59
C PRO A 22 -0.89 27.19 21.85
N GLN A 23 -1.68 28.25 22.02
CA GLN A 23 -1.63 29.10 23.23
C GLN A 23 -1.81 28.33 24.55
N SER A 24 -2.43 27.14 24.50
CA SER A 24 -2.65 26.26 25.65
C SER A 24 -1.91 24.92 25.51
N ALA A 25 -0.60 24.96 25.25
CA ALA A 25 0.26 23.78 25.16
C ALA A 25 0.14 22.84 26.38
N ALA A 26 0.05 23.39 27.60
CA ALA A 26 -0.12 22.61 28.83
C ALA A 26 -1.37 21.70 28.84
N ARG A 27 -2.44 22.10 28.14
CA ARG A 27 -3.66 21.28 28.01
C ARG A 27 -3.39 20.02 27.18
N TRP A 28 -2.49 20.09 26.20
CA TRP A 28 -2.09 18.94 25.39
C TRP A 28 -1.27 17.95 26.19
N GLU A 29 -0.31 18.44 26.97
CA GLU A 29 0.52 17.60 27.83
C GLU A 29 -0.31 16.90 28.92
N SER A 30 -1.24 17.64 29.53
CA SER A 30 -2.18 17.05 30.50
C SER A 30 -3.11 16.02 29.87
N MET A 31 -3.58 16.24 28.63
CA MET A 31 -4.46 15.31 27.93
C MET A 31 -3.74 14.04 27.47
N LEU A 32 -2.48 14.17 27.03
CA LEU A 32 -1.68 13.08 26.48
C LEU A 32 -0.82 12.39 27.55
N ALA A 33 -0.82 12.90 28.78
CA ALA A 33 0.03 12.46 29.89
C ALA A 33 1.52 12.38 29.50
N ALA A 34 1.96 13.25 28.60
CA ALA A 34 3.28 13.22 27.99
C ALA A 34 3.70 14.60 27.53
N ARG A 35 5.02 14.85 27.51
CA ARG A 35 5.58 16.07 26.93
C ARG A 35 5.36 16.10 25.42
N VAL A 36 4.93 17.25 24.93
CA VAL A 36 4.61 17.45 23.50
C VAL A 36 5.62 18.39 22.86
N GLU A 37 6.29 17.90 21.82
CA GLU A 37 7.14 18.72 20.94
C GLU A 37 6.30 19.20 19.75
N PHE A 38 6.02 20.50 19.70
CA PHE A 38 5.36 21.13 18.55
C PHE A 38 6.39 21.51 17.47
N GLU A 39 5.90 21.83 16.27
CA GLU A 39 6.72 22.24 15.12
C GLU A 39 7.81 21.23 14.73
N SER A 40 7.54 19.94 14.94
CA SER A 40 8.43 18.85 14.52
C SER A 40 8.32 18.57 13.02
N SER A 41 9.30 17.90 12.42
CA SER A 41 9.26 17.51 11.00
C SER A 41 8.23 16.42 10.68
N ARG A 42 7.69 15.75 11.70
CA ARG A 42 6.69 14.68 11.59
C ARG A 42 5.84 14.60 12.86
N SER A 43 4.61 14.12 12.70
CA SER A 43 3.71 13.81 13.82
C SER A 43 3.91 12.35 14.26
N CYS A 44 4.37 12.11 15.48
CA CYS A 44 4.57 10.76 16.00
C CYS A 44 4.29 10.63 17.49
N LEU A 45 3.86 9.44 17.89
CA LEU A 45 3.73 9.00 19.28
C LEU A 45 4.67 7.81 19.48
N ALA A 46 5.42 7.80 20.57
CA ALA A 46 6.33 6.70 20.92
C ALA A 46 5.93 6.13 22.28
N TRP A 47 6.10 4.81 22.43
CA TRP A 47 5.91 4.07 23.69
C TRP A 47 7.10 3.13 23.87
N TYR A 48 7.28 2.58 25.08
CA TYR A 48 8.20 1.46 25.23
C TYR A 48 7.62 0.23 24.52
N ARG A 49 8.51 -0.54 23.89
CA ARG A 49 8.12 -1.77 23.20
C ARG A 49 7.47 -2.78 24.14
N ALA A 50 7.90 -2.81 25.41
CA ALA A 50 7.34 -3.70 26.43
C ALA A 50 5.85 -3.41 26.67
N ASP A 51 5.49 -2.14 26.86
CA ASP A 51 4.12 -1.69 27.14
C ASP A 51 3.15 -2.00 25.98
N ILE A 52 3.62 -1.88 24.73
CA ILE A 52 2.78 -2.14 23.53
C ILE A 52 2.50 -3.63 23.31
N LEU A 53 3.40 -4.50 23.76
CA LEU A 53 3.29 -5.94 23.54
C LEU A 53 2.62 -6.66 24.71
N GLU A 54 2.28 -5.95 25.77
CA GLU A 54 1.55 -6.51 26.89
C GLU A 54 0.09 -6.80 26.46
N PRO A 55 -0.41 -8.03 26.67
CA PRO A 55 -1.80 -8.35 26.39
C PRO A 55 -2.74 -7.46 27.21
N LEU A 56 -3.77 -6.91 26.57
CA LEU A 56 -4.78 -6.11 27.27
C LEU A 56 -5.48 -6.97 28.32
N VAL A 57 -5.58 -6.45 29.56
CA VAL A 57 -6.25 -7.13 30.68
C VAL A 57 -7.72 -7.46 30.36
N THR A 58 -8.37 -6.64 29.54
CA THR A 58 -9.75 -6.83 29.06
C THR A 58 -9.83 -7.49 27.69
N GLY A 59 -8.72 -8.00 27.15
CA GLY A 59 -8.67 -8.61 25.82
C GLY A 59 -9.41 -9.94 25.80
N ASP A 60 -10.39 -10.06 24.91
CA ASP A 60 -11.05 -11.32 24.59
C ASP A 60 -10.61 -11.73 23.16
N PRO A 61 -9.85 -12.83 23.00
CA PRO A 61 -9.36 -13.27 21.70
C PRO A 61 -10.45 -13.56 20.68
N GLU A 62 -11.62 -14.05 21.10
CA GLU A 62 -12.73 -14.33 20.18
C GLU A 62 -13.42 -13.04 19.73
N LEU A 63 -13.62 -12.08 20.63
CA LEU A 63 -14.11 -10.75 20.26
C LEU A 63 -13.10 -9.99 19.39
N ALA A 64 -11.80 -10.12 19.67
CA ALA A 64 -10.75 -9.55 18.84
C ALA A 64 -10.81 -10.13 17.41
N ARG A 65 -10.95 -11.46 17.29
CA ARG A 65 -11.09 -12.14 15.99
C ARG A 65 -12.33 -11.66 15.21
N VAL A 66 -13.49 -11.59 15.87
CA VAL A 66 -14.73 -11.09 15.23
C VAL A 66 -14.61 -9.60 14.85
N ASN A 67 -14.01 -8.79 15.72
CA ASN A 67 -13.76 -7.38 15.44
C ASN A 67 -12.75 -7.19 14.30
N ASP A 68 -11.72 -8.03 14.20
CA ASP A 68 -10.76 -8.03 13.10
C ASP A 68 -11.43 -8.39 11.78
N GLU A 69 -12.31 -9.41 11.76
CA GLU A 69 -13.10 -9.76 10.57
C GLU A 69 -14.02 -8.61 10.13
N GLN A 70 -14.69 -7.95 11.07
CA GLN A 70 -15.56 -6.81 10.79
C GLN A 70 -14.76 -5.55 10.38
N THR A 71 -13.62 -5.31 11.02
CA THR A 71 -12.71 -4.20 10.69
C THR A 71 -12.10 -4.41 9.32
N GLN A 72 -11.73 -5.64 8.97
CA GLN A 72 -11.25 -5.97 7.63
C GLN A 72 -12.34 -5.72 6.59
N ALA A 73 -13.57 -6.17 6.83
CA ALA A 73 -14.70 -5.87 5.94
C ALA A 73 -14.98 -4.34 5.81
N TYR A 74 -14.80 -3.58 6.89
CA TYR A 74 -14.92 -2.12 6.89
C TYR A 74 -13.75 -1.42 6.18
N LEU A 75 -12.52 -1.91 6.33
CA LEU A 75 -11.35 -1.44 5.58
C LEU A 75 -11.47 -1.79 4.09
N ASP A 76 -12.00 -2.97 3.76
CA ASP A 76 -12.35 -3.36 2.40
C ASP A 76 -13.45 -2.45 1.83
N SER A 77 -14.35 -1.92 2.67
CA SER A 77 -15.29 -0.86 2.27
C SER A 77 -14.62 0.50 2.01
N PHE A 78 -13.48 0.79 2.65
CA PHE A 78 -12.60 1.91 2.26
C PHE A 78 -11.82 1.64 0.97
N VAL A 79 -11.49 0.37 0.67
CA VAL A 79 -10.91 -0.05 -0.63
C VAL A 79 -11.88 0.23 -1.79
N VAL A 80 -13.19 0.29 -1.54
CA VAL A 80 -14.20 0.75 -2.52
C VAL A 80 -14.00 2.23 -2.94
N GLN A 81 -13.29 3.04 -2.16
CA GLN A 81 -13.12 4.47 -2.46
C GLN A 81 -12.01 4.79 -3.48
N SER A 82 -10.96 3.98 -3.64
CA SER A 82 -9.99 4.18 -4.72
C SER A 82 -10.24 3.20 -5.86
N ILE A 83 -10.79 3.74 -6.96
CA ILE A 83 -10.98 2.95 -8.17
C ILE A 83 -9.62 2.46 -8.71
N SER A 84 -8.55 3.21 -8.47
CA SER A 84 -7.20 2.88 -8.94
C SER A 84 -6.68 1.62 -8.26
N ARG A 85 -6.90 1.46 -6.96
CA ARG A 85 -6.51 0.25 -6.24
C ARG A 85 -7.23 -0.98 -6.77
N GLY A 86 -8.55 -0.89 -6.92
CA GLY A 86 -9.34 -1.98 -7.52
C GLY A 86 -8.87 -2.33 -8.94
N VAL A 87 -8.48 -1.34 -9.73
CA VAL A 87 -7.89 -1.56 -11.06
C VAL A 87 -6.55 -2.30 -10.97
N VAL A 88 -5.66 -1.90 -10.06
CA VAL A 88 -4.37 -2.59 -9.86
C VAL A 88 -4.59 -4.04 -9.45
N ASP A 89 -5.48 -4.30 -8.48
CA ASP A 89 -5.78 -5.65 -8.02
C ASP A 89 -6.29 -6.53 -9.18
N LYS A 90 -7.22 -6.01 -9.98
CA LYS A 90 -7.73 -6.72 -11.15
C LYS A 90 -6.70 -6.87 -12.27
N ILE A 91 -5.80 -5.91 -12.47
CA ILE A 91 -4.67 -6.06 -13.40
C ILE A 91 -3.82 -7.24 -12.96
N VAL A 92 -3.39 -7.30 -11.70
CA VAL A 92 -2.53 -8.38 -11.18
C VAL A 92 -3.19 -9.75 -11.36
N GLU A 93 -4.49 -9.86 -11.08
CA GLU A 93 -5.27 -11.09 -11.32
C GLU A 93 -5.25 -11.55 -12.78
N HIS A 94 -5.33 -10.62 -13.74
CA HIS A 94 -5.48 -10.95 -15.17
C HIS A 94 -4.16 -11.01 -15.95
N LEU A 95 -3.03 -10.54 -15.39
CA LEU A 95 -1.73 -10.59 -16.06
C LEU A 95 -1.32 -12.01 -16.52
N PRO A 96 -1.56 -13.09 -15.74
CA PRO A 96 -1.25 -14.45 -16.17
C PRO A 96 -2.07 -14.92 -17.39
N ASP A 97 -3.28 -14.38 -17.57
CA ASP A 97 -4.18 -14.73 -18.67
C ASP A 97 -3.82 -14.02 -19.99
N GLY A 98 -2.88 -13.06 -19.93
CA GLY A 98 -2.41 -12.29 -21.08
C GLY A 98 -2.51 -10.78 -20.87
N PRO A 99 -2.48 -9.98 -21.95
CA PRO A 99 -2.52 -8.53 -21.85
C PRO A 99 -3.91 -8.06 -21.36
N PRO A 100 -4.01 -7.43 -20.18
CA PRO A 100 -5.29 -7.03 -19.64
C PRO A 100 -5.91 -5.88 -20.46
N ASN A 101 -7.20 -5.98 -20.73
CA ASN A 101 -7.98 -4.95 -21.40
C ASN A 101 -8.76 -4.10 -20.39
N GLN A 102 -8.71 -2.78 -20.53
CA GLN A 102 -9.48 -1.84 -19.70
C GLN A 102 -10.98 -2.18 -19.63
N GLN A 103 -11.59 -2.64 -20.73
CA GLN A 103 -13.00 -3.01 -20.73
C GLN A 103 -13.28 -4.24 -19.85
N GLN A 104 -12.37 -5.23 -19.87
CA GLN A 104 -12.47 -6.41 -19.01
C GLN A 104 -12.33 -6.01 -17.54
N ILE A 105 -11.37 -5.15 -17.22
CA ILE A 105 -11.17 -4.66 -15.85
C ILE A 105 -12.38 -3.84 -15.35
N ALA A 106 -12.95 -2.99 -16.20
CA ALA A 106 -14.18 -2.26 -15.87
C ALA A 106 -15.34 -3.21 -15.53
N GLN A 107 -15.51 -4.27 -16.32
CA GLN A 107 -16.53 -5.31 -16.09
C GLN A 107 -16.27 -6.06 -14.78
N ALA A 108 -15.02 -6.44 -14.50
CA ALA A 108 -14.62 -7.10 -13.25
C ALA A 108 -14.82 -6.22 -12.00
N LEU A 109 -14.86 -4.89 -12.17
CA LEU A 109 -15.16 -3.91 -11.13
C LEU A 109 -16.63 -3.47 -11.12
N HIS A 110 -17.49 -4.10 -11.92
CA HIS A 110 -18.92 -3.79 -12.04
C HIS A 110 -19.22 -2.31 -12.39
N VAL A 111 -18.37 -1.68 -13.22
CA VAL A 111 -18.55 -0.32 -13.72
C VAL A 111 -18.48 -0.27 -15.24
N SER A 112 -19.09 0.76 -15.84
CA SER A 112 -18.89 1.01 -17.28
C SER A 112 -17.47 1.53 -17.53
N ASN A 113 -16.94 1.28 -18.74
CA ASN A 113 -15.62 1.79 -19.14
C ASN A 113 -15.53 3.33 -19.02
N ARG A 114 -16.60 4.05 -19.38
CA ARG A 114 -16.69 5.50 -19.22
C ARG A 114 -16.60 5.93 -17.75
N THR A 115 -17.27 5.22 -16.85
CA THR A 115 -17.21 5.50 -15.40
C THR A 115 -15.81 5.24 -14.87
N LEU A 116 -15.17 4.14 -15.30
CA LEU A 116 -13.79 3.82 -14.92
C LEU A 116 -12.82 4.93 -15.33
N GLN A 117 -12.86 5.35 -16.60
CA GLN A 117 -12.02 6.43 -17.12
C GLN A 117 -12.19 7.73 -16.34
N ARG A 118 -13.43 8.13 -16.08
CA ARG A 118 -13.73 9.35 -15.31
C ARG A 118 -13.13 9.25 -13.90
N LYS A 119 -13.42 8.17 -13.18
CA LYS A 119 -12.93 8.00 -11.80
C LYS A 119 -11.40 7.96 -11.72
N LEU A 120 -10.73 7.27 -12.65
CA LEU A 120 -9.26 7.26 -12.72
C LEU A 120 -8.70 8.66 -13.00
N LYS A 121 -9.35 9.41 -13.89
CA LYS A 121 -8.98 10.80 -14.17
C LYS A 121 -9.18 11.71 -12.96
N ASP A 122 -10.26 11.51 -12.21
CA ASP A 122 -10.53 12.25 -10.96
C ASP A 122 -9.47 11.93 -9.90
N GLU A 123 -8.90 10.71 -9.91
CA GLU A 123 -7.75 10.29 -9.11
C GLU A 123 -6.38 10.69 -9.72
N GLY A 124 -6.36 11.41 -10.85
CA GLY A 124 -5.14 11.91 -11.48
C GLY A 124 -4.32 10.85 -12.21
N THR A 125 -4.92 9.71 -12.59
CA THR A 125 -4.24 8.59 -13.26
C THR A 125 -5.04 8.05 -14.45
N SER A 126 -4.52 7.02 -15.11
CA SER A 126 -5.20 6.29 -16.18
C SER A 126 -4.96 4.78 -16.07
N PHE A 127 -5.77 4.00 -16.78
CA PHE A 127 -5.59 2.55 -16.84
C PHE A 127 -4.19 2.18 -17.37
N MET A 128 -3.70 2.91 -18.37
CA MET A 128 -2.39 2.64 -18.97
C MET A 128 -1.25 2.96 -18.01
N ASP A 129 -1.37 4.02 -17.22
CA ASP A 129 -0.40 4.37 -16.18
C ASP A 129 -0.35 3.29 -15.10
N LEU A 130 -1.52 2.87 -14.59
CA LEU A 130 -1.62 1.81 -13.60
C LEU A 130 -1.10 0.47 -14.12
N LEU A 131 -1.41 0.11 -15.37
CA LEU A 131 -0.91 -1.11 -16.00
C LEU A 131 0.60 -1.10 -16.14
N GLN A 132 1.16 0.03 -16.59
CA GLN A 132 2.60 0.19 -16.72
C GLN A 132 3.29 0.09 -15.36
N ASP A 133 2.82 0.85 -14.37
CA ASP A 133 3.44 0.90 -13.04
C ASP A 133 3.36 -0.45 -12.35
N THR A 134 2.21 -1.12 -12.42
CA THR A 134 2.04 -2.48 -11.90
C THR A 134 3.02 -3.45 -12.56
N ARG A 135 3.12 -3.43 -13.90
CA ARG A 135 4.07 -4.27 -14.64
C ARG A 135 5.51 -3.98 -14.26
N LEU A 136 5.89 -2.71 -14.10
CA LEU A 136 7.25 -2.32 -13.74
C LEU A 136 7.62 -2.78 -12.33
N GLN A 137 6.73 -2.59 -11.35
CA GLN A 137 6.95 -3.04 -9.97
C GLN A 137 7.11 -4.56 -9.91
N LEU A 138 6.22 -5.30 -10.57
CA LEU A 138 6.30 -6.75 -10.64
C LEU A 138 7.54 -7.22 -11.42
N ALA A 139 7.92 -6.55 -12.51
CA ALA A 139 9.14 -6.88 -13.26
C ALA A 139 10.39 -6.76 -12.40
N ARG A 140 10.54 -5.66 -11.65
CA ARG A 140 11.67 -5.49 -10.72
C ARG A 140 11.70 -6.59 -9.67
N LYS A 141 10.54 -6.89 -9.07
CA LYS A 141 10.39 -7.98 -8.10
C LYS A 141 10.77 -9.32 -8.69
N TYR A 142 10.30 -9.67 -9.89
CA TYR A 142 10.56 -10.99 -10.48
C TYR A 142 12.00 -11.12 -10.97
N LEU A 143 12.59 -10.07 -11.55
CA LEU A 143 13.97 -10.10 -12.02
C LEU A 143 15.00 -10.07 -10.87
N SER A 144 14.63 -9.60 -9.68
CA SER A 144 15.51 -9.68 -8.51
C SER A 144 15.58 -11.10 -7.92
N HIS A 145 14.71 -12.03 -8.33
CA HIS A 145 14.79 -13.42 -7.88
C HIS A 145 15.75 -14.23 -8.77
N PRO A 146 16.80 -14.85 -8.21
CA PRO A 146 17.86 -15.48 -9.01
C PRO A 146 17.39 -16.66 -9.87
N ASN A 147 16.28 -17.30 -9.49
CA ASN A 147 15.73 -18.47 -10.19
C ASN A 147 14.71 -18.13 -11.28
N ARG A 148 14.42 -16.84 -11.56
CA ARG A 148 13.47 -16.46 -12.61
C ARG A 148 14.17 -15.97 -13.87
N SER A 149 13.76 -16.49 -15.01
CA SER A 149 14.26 -16.02 -16.30
C SER A 149 13.54 -14.74 -16.75
N VAL A 150 14.20 -13.97 -17.64
CA VAL A 150 13.59 -12.81 -18.30
C VAL A 150 12.37 -13.22 -19.13
N VAL A 151 12.41 -14.42 -19.74
CA VAL A 151 11.34 -14.96 -20.58
C VAL A 151 10.10 -15.30 -19.73
N GLU A 152 10.25 -16.05 -18.64
CA GLU A 152 9.14 -16.36 -17.72
C GLU A 152 8.54 -15.08 -17.14
N THR A 153 9.40 -14.13 -16.75
CA THR A 153 8.96 -12.82 -16.24
C THR A 153 8.09 -12.09 -17.27
N ALA A 154 8.48 -12.10 -18.55
CA ALA A 154 7.69 -11.44 -19.59
C ALA A 154 6.26 -12.02 -19.70
N TYR A 155 6.14 -13.35 -19.71
CA TYR A 155 4.84 -14.01 -19.84
C TYR A 155 3.96 -13.81 -18.61
N MET A 156 4.53 -13.88 -17.40
CA MET A 156 3.79 -13.59 -16.17
C MET A 156 3.28 -12.15 -16.07
N LEU A 157 3.89 -11.22 -16.82
CA LEU A 157 3.47 -9.83 -16.91
C LEU A 157 2.51 -9.58 -18.08
N GLY A 158 1.95 -10.65 -18.66
CA GLY A 158 0.97 -10.57 -19.73
C GLY A 158 1.52 -10.03 -21.05
N PHE A 159 2.82 -10.18 -21.31
CA PHE A 159 3.40 -9.90 -22.62
C PHE A 159 3.32 -11.14 -23.51
N SER A 160 2.83 -10.97 -24.74
CA SER A 160 2.80 -12.06 -25.73
C SER A 160 4.19 -12.47 -26.22
N GLU A 161 5.16 -11.55 -26.15
CA GLU A 161 6.54 -11.80 -26.58
C GLU A 161 7.57 -11.21 -25.60
N PRO A 162 8.63 -11.96 -25.24
CA PRO A 162 9.73 -11.44 -24.42
C PRO A 162 10.46 -10.23 -25.04
N SER A 163 10.46 -10.13 -26.37
CA SER A 163 11.04 -9.01 -27.12
C SER A 163 10.33 -7.67 -26.80
N THR A 164 9.01 -7.73 -26.60
CA THR A 164 8.16 -6.58 -26.28
C THR A 164 8.34 -6.15 -24.84
N PHE A 165 8.40 -7.12 -23.91
CA PHE A 165 8.76 -6.86 -22.51
C PHE A 165 10.13 -6.17 -22.40
N SER A 166 11.14 -6.70 -23.10
CA SER A 166 12.51 -6.17 -23.01
C SER A 166 12.62 -4.71 -23.47
N ARG A 167 11.93 -4.37 -24.56
CA ARG A 167 11.85 -2.99 -25.06
C ARG A 167 11.11 -2.08 -24.08
N ALA A 168 9.99 -2.54 -23.53
CA ALA A 168 9.20 -1.78 -22.56
C ALA A 168 9.99 -1.53 -21.27
N PHE A 169 10.58 -2.57 -20.69
CA PHE A 169 11.37 -2.48 -19.46
C PHE A 169 12.57 -1.55 -19.62
N LYS A 170 13.30 -1.64 -20.74
CA LYS A 170 14.41 -0.72 -21.04
C LYS A 170 13.92 0.73 -21.16
N ARG A 171 12.77 0.96 -21.80
CA ARG A 171 12.17 2.29 -21.87
C ARG A 171 11.80 2.84 -20.49
N TRP A 172 11.29 1.99 -19.59
CA TRP A 172 10.87 2.40 -18.25
C TRP A 172 12.03 2.62 -17.27
N THR A 173 13.11 1.85 -17.40
CA THR A 173 14.19 1.81 -16.40
C THR A 173 15.53 2.33 -16.90
N GLY A 174 15.70 2.50 -18.21
CA GLY A 174 16.97 2.81 -18.85
C GLY A 174 17.90 1.60 -19.04
N VAL A 175 17.59 0.44 -18.44
CA VAL A 175 18.48 -0.74 -18.39
C VAL A 175 17.80 -1.96 -19.01
N ALA A 176 18.56 -2.86 -19.63
CA ALA A 176 17.96 -4.10 -20.16
C ALA A 176 17.58 -5.05 -19.00
N PRO A 177 16.52 -5.87 -19.15
CA PRO A 177 16.11 -6.83 -18.10
C PRO A 177 17.22 -7.80 -17.68
N ALA A 178 18.05 -8.24 -18.63
CA ALA A 178 19.16 -9.15 -18.37
C ALA A 178 20.21 -8.49 -17.47
N ASP A 179 20.65 -7.29 -17.84
CA ASP A 179 21.61 -6.50 -17.05
C ASP A 179 21.07 -6.20 -15.64
N PHE A 180 19.78 -5.84 -15.54
CA PHE A 180 19.12 -5.61 -14.25
C PHE A 180 19.16 -6.88 -13.38
N ARG A 181 18.85 -8.04 -13.95
CA ARG A 181 18.90 -9.32 -13.22
C ARG A 181 20.33 -9.68 -12.80
N ASP A 182 21.31 -9.52 -13.69
CA ASP A 182 22.68 -9.92 -13.41
C ASP A 182 23.32 -9.05 -12.30
N SER A 183 22.96 -7.76 -12.22
CA SER A 183 23.36 -6.90 -11.10
C SER A 183 22.83 -7.39 -9.74
N HIS A 184 21.64 -8.01 -9.70
CA HIS A 184 21.02 -8.54 -8.47
C HIS A 184 21.44 -9.99 -8.15
N ARG A 185 22.12 -10.69 -9.07
CA ARG A 185 22.69 -12.01 -8.82
C ARG A 185 24.08 -11.95 -8.15
N LEU A 186 24.75 -10.81 -8.28
CA LEU A 186 26.10 -10.57 -7.75
C LEU A 186 26.08 -9.92 -6.36
N SER A 187 24.89 -9.71 -5.77
CA SER A 187 24.65 -9.17 -4.43
C SER A 187 24.10 -10.25 -3.52
#